data_AF-A0A7W8D669-F1
#
_entry.id   AF-A0A7W8D669-F1
#
_cell.length_a   1.000
_cell.length_b   1.000
_cell.length_c   1.000
_cell.angle_alpha   90.00
_cell.angle_beta   90.00
_cell.angle_gamma   90.00
#
_symmetry.space_group_name_H-M   'P 1'
#
loop_
_entity.id
_entity.type
_entity.pdbx_description
1 polymer ?
#
loop_
_entity_poly.entity_id
_entity_poly.type
_entity_poly.pdbx_seq_one_letter_code
_entity_poly.pdbx_strand_id
1 'polypeptide(L)'
;MTSSPALEHRLSQLLAANRRHRDPKLEPRNRSPWLKKLQRWQATRLARTFEDFVASPATRPGAEFFLTDLYGDHDVTARDRGVERVMPMMKKLMPPELLATAADAIELAVLSHAFDLRVATELEAIADPAAPLQTQDYAEAYRRAGLRRLRGRQVDLVVAIGDALERAVRKPWLSRLLRISRLPARAAGLGDLQAFLERGFAAFHAMQDAPAFMQAIAAREREASRRLFARDADPFGFGKPQANSRSSTR
;
A
#
# COMPACT_ATOMS: atom_id res chain seq x y z
N MET A 1 13.51 -7.52 25.33
CA MET A 1 13.31 -6.04 25.37
C MET A 1 11.85 -5.81 25.04
N THR A 2 11.08 -5.31 25.99
CA THR A 2 9.64 -5.03 25.82
C THR A 2 9.43 -3.80 24.94
N SER A 3 8.36 -3.78 24.14
CA SER A 3 7.95 -2.61 23.37
C SER A 3 7.63 -1.42 24.29
N SER A 4 7.89 -0.20 23.82
CA SER A 4 7.51 1.02 24.56
C SER A 4 5.98 1.11 24.69
N PRO A 5 5.43 1.52 25.85
CA PRO A 5 3.98 1.71 26.03
C PRO A 5 3.32 2.59 24.97
N ALA A 6 4.05 3.59 24.45
CA ALA A 6 3.56 4.46 23.37
C ALA A 6 3.34 3.71 22.06
N LEU A 7 4.22 2.77 21.70
CA LEU A 7 4.10 1.96 20.48
C LEU A 7 2.92 1.00 20.58
N GLU A 8 2.73 0.38 21.74
CA GLU A 8 1.59 -0.53 21.96
C GLU A 8 0.25 0.21 21.92
N HIS A 9 0.20 1.42 22.49
CA HIS A 9 -0.97 2.28 22.40
C HIS A 9 -1.27 2.67 20.95
N ARG A 10 -0.27 3.14 20.20
CA ARG A 10 -0.37 3.46 18.77
C ARG A 10 -0.91 2.27 17.97
N LEU A 11 -0.34 1.07 18.15
CA LEU A 11 -0.80 -0.14 17.48
C LEU A 11 -2.26 -0.46 17.78
N SER A 12 -2.67 -0.35 19.05
CA SER A 12 -4.04 -0.62 19.46
C SER A 12 -5.02 0.36 18.80
N GLN A 13 -4.66 1.64 18.72
CA GLN A 13 -5.45 2.66 18.01
C GLN A 13 -5.55 2.35 16.51
N LEU A 14 -4.44 1.99 15.89
CA LEU A 14 -4.37 1.69 14.46
C LEU A 14 -5.22 0.46 14.07
N LEU A 15 -5.17 -0.61 14.87
CA LEU A 15 -6.01 -1.78 14.66
C LEU A 15 -7.49 -1.45 14.82
N ALA A 16 -7.85 -0.68 15.85
CA ALA A 16 -9.23 -0.23 16.04
C ALA A 16 -9.71 0.64 14.87
N ALA A 17 -8.86 1.54 14.37
CA ALA A 17 -9.16 2.37 13.21
C ALA A 17 -9.34 1.53 11.93
N ASN A 18 -8.44 0.56 11.69
CA ASN A 18 -8.54 -0.34 10.54
C ASN A 18 -9.85 -1.12 10.55
N ARG A 19 -10.21 -1.70 11.69
CA ARG A 19 -11.48 -2.40 11.86
C ARG A 19 -12.67 -1.50 11.58
N ARG A 20 -12.73 -0.31 12.20
CA ARG A 20 -13.83 0.64 12.03
C ARG A 20 -14.00 1.05 10.57
N HIS A 21 -12.90 1.38 9.88
CA HIS A 21 -12.97 1.84 8.49
C HIS A 21 -13.33 0.73 7.50
N ARG A 22 -13.07 -0.54 7.82
CA ARG A 22 -13.34 -1.67 6.92
C ARG A 22 -14.66 -2.38 7.19
N ASP A 23 -15.25 -2.23 8.38
CA ASP A 23 -16.53 -2.84 8.72
C ASP A 23 -17.69 -2.07 8.04
N PRO A 24 -18.44 -2.66 7.08
CA PRO A 24 -19.55 -1.98 6.42
C PRO A 24 -20.73 -1.65 7.34
N LYS A 25 -20.79 -2.24 8.54
CA LYS A 25 -21.77 -1.87 9.57
C LYS A 25 -21.39 -0.57 10.27
N LEU A 26 -20.10 -0.37 10.54
CA LEU A 26 -19.59 0.83 11.23
C LEU A 26 -19.26 1.97 10.24
N GLU A 27 -18.94 1.62 9.00
CA GLU A 27 -18.58 2.54 7.93
C GLU A 27 -19.39 2.18 6.66
N PRO A 28 -20.63 2.69 6.54
CA PRO A 28 -21.55 2.33 5.46
C PRO A 28 -21.04 2.64 4.05
N ARG A 29 -20.12 3.60 3.91
CA ARG A 29 -19.46 3.95 2.64
C ARG A 29 -18.72 2.76 2.00
N ASN A 30 -18.39 1.72 2.78
CA ASN A 30 -17.88 0.46 2.23
C ASN A 30 -18.85 -0.24 1.27
N ARG A 31 -20.14 0.08 1.33
CA ARG A 31 -21.16 -0.46 0.43
C ARG A 31 -21.32 0.37 -0.86
N SER A 32 -20.56 1.46 -1.00
CA SER A 32 -20.61 2.28 -2.20
C SER A 32 -20.24 1.46 -3.44
N PRO A 33 -21.02 1.54 -4.53
CA PRO A 33 -20.64 0.90 -5.79
C PRO A 33 -19.36 1.51 -6.38
N TRP A 34 -19.04 2.76 -6.01
CA TRP A 34 -17.82 3.44 -6.47
C TRP A 34 -16.56 2.90 -5.83
N LEU A 35 -16.61 2.40 -4.59
CA LEU A 35 -15.40 2.00 -3.87
C LEU A 35 -14.59 0.93 -4.62
N LYS A 36 -15.24 -0.15 -5.06
CA LYS A 36 -14.55 -1.23 -5.79
C LYS A 36 -14.09 -0.81 -7.19
N LYS A 37 -14.87 0.04 -7.86
CA LYS A 37 -14.54 0.58 -9.17
C LYS A 37 -13.33 1.53 -9.11
N LEU A 38 -13.29 2.37 -8.08
CA LEU A 38 -12.19 3.25 -7.75
C LEU A 38 -10.91 2.46 -7.47
N GLN A 39 -10.99 1.45 -6.60
CA GLN A 39 -9.83 0.59 -6.27
C GLN A 39 -9.25 -0.09 -7.52
N ARG A 40 -10.11 -0.64 -8.39
CA ARG A 40 -9.68 -1.21 -9.69
C ARG A 40 -9.00 -0.19 -10.58
N TRP A 41 -9.61 0.97 -10.74
CA TRP A 41 -9.05 2.03 -11.57
C TRP A 41 -7.70 2.52 -11.02
N GLN A 42 -7.56 2.67 -9.70
CA GLN A 42 -6.29 3.04 -9.06
C GLN A 42 -5.22 1.97 -9.28
N ALA A 43 -5.57 0.68 -9.16
CA ALA A 43 -4.66 -0.43 -9.41
C ALA A 43 -4.18 -0.43 -10.88
N THR A 44 -5.08 -0.28 -11.85
CA THR A 44 -4.73 -0.17 -13.28
C THR A 44 -3.83 1.05 -13.55
N ARG A 45 -4.16 2.20 -12.95
CA ARG A 45 -3.35 3.43 -13.08
C ARG A 45 -1.96 3.24 -12.50
N LEU A 46 -1.83 2.61 -11.33
CA LEU A 46 -0.54 2.31 -10.71
C LEU A 46 0.29 1.35 -11.57
N ALA A 47 -0.34 0.28 -12.09
CA ALA A 47 0.33 -0.67 -12.97
C ALA A 47 0.93 0.02 -14.21
N ARG A 48 0.19 0.94 -14.83
CA ARG A 48 0.70 1.75 -15.94
C ARG A 48 1.81 2.73 -15.53
N THR A 49 1.74 3.28 -14.32
CA THR A 49 2.75 4.23 -13.79
C THR A 49 4.11 3.56 -13.55
N PHE A 50 4.11 2.25 -13.29
CA PHE A 50 5.29 1.47 -12.92
C PHE A 50 5.58 0.31 -13.89
N GLU A 51 5.08 0.40 -15.13
CA GLU A 51 5.28 -0.61 -16.16
C GLU A 51 6.76 -0.87 -16.44
N ASP A 52 7.59 0.17 -16.39
CA ASP A 52 9.05 0.09 -16.52
C ASP A 52 9.70 -0.74 -15.40
N PHE A 53 9.15 -0.69 -14.17
CA PHE A 53 9.64 -1.51 -13.07
C PHE A 53 9.25 -2.98 -13.20
N VAL A 54 8.10 -3.28 -13.83
CA VAL A 54 7.69 -4.66 -14.15
C VAL A 54 8.55 -5.21 -15.30
N ALA A 55 8.89 -4.37 -16.28
CA ALA A 55 9.74 -4.76 -17.41
C ALA A 55 11.16 -5.11 -16.97
N SER A 56 11.75 -4.37 -16.02
CA SER A 56 13.11 -4.57 -15.54
C SER A 56 13.26 -5.78 -14.61
N PRO A 57 14.13 -6.77 -14.93
CA PRO A 57 14.35 -7.93 -14.06
C PRO A 57 14.80 -7.59 -12.63
N ALA A 58 15.51 -6.48 -12.44
CA ALA A 58 16.03 -6.07 -11.13
C ALA A 58 14.94 -5.57 -10.17
N THR A 59 13.85 -5.01 -10.71
CA THR A 59 12.75 -4.43 -9.93
C THR A 59 11.47 -5.23 -10.00
N ARG A 60 11.33 -6.14 -10.98
CA ARG A 60 10.11 -6.92 -11.25
C ARG A 60 9.52 -7.60 -10.00
N PRO A 61 10.29 -8.35 -9.18
CA PRO A 61 9.70 -9.04 -8.02
C PRO A 61 9.03 -8.07 -7.03
N GLY A 62 9.67 -6.90 -6.80
CA GLY A 62 9.12 -5.84 -5.97
C GLY A 62 7.91 -5.15 -6.58
N ALA A 63 7.98 -4.86 -7.88
CA ALA A 63 6.91 -4.22 -8.64
C ALA A 63 5.65 -5.10 -8.67
N GLU A 64 5.81 -6.39 -8.95
CA GLU A 64 4.71 -7.36 -8.92
C GLU A 64 4.09 -7.41 -7.53
N PHE A 65 4.87 -7.65 -6.48
CA PHE A 65 4.35 -7.67 -5.11
C PHE A 65 3.64 -6.36 -4.71
N PHE A 66 4.20 -5.20 -5.08
CA PHE A 66 3.58 -3.90 -4.81
C PHE A 66 2.22 -3.76 -5.50
N LEU A 67 2.15 -4.11 -6.79
CA LEU A 67 0.94 -3.96 -7.61
C LEU A 67 -0.12 -5.01 -7.30
N THR A 68 0.27 -6.23 -6.94
CA THR A 68 -0.66 -7.33 -6.70
C THR A 68 -1.09 -7.42 -5.24
N ASP A 69 -0.16 -7.35 -4.29
CA ASP A 69 -0.41 -7.68 -2.88
C ASP A 69 -0.65 -6.46 -1.99
N LEU A 70 -0.04 -5.31 -2.30
CA LEU A 70 -0.22 -4.07 -1.53
C LEU A 70 -1.31 -3.17 -2.09
N TYR A 71 -1.34 -2.99 -3.41
CA TYR A 71 -2.26 -2.08 -4.11
C TYR A 71 -3.21 -2.78 -5.10
N GLY A 72 -3.28 -4.11 -5.07
CA GLY A 72 -4.24 -4.86 -5.88
C GLY A 72 -5.68 -4.65 -5.42
N ASP A 73 -6.65 -4.96 -6.29
CA ASP A 73 -8.09 -4.78 -6.04
C ASP A 73 -8.76 -5.94 -5.26
N HIS A 74 -7.96 -6.92 -4.85
CA HIS A 74 -8.41 -8.15 -4.20
C HIS A 74 -8.93 -7.93 -2.76
N ASP A 75 -9.68 -8.91 -2.24
CA ASP A 75 -10.18 -8.85 -0.87
C ASP A 75 -9.07 -9.16 0.15
N VAL A 76 -8.68 -8.14 0.92
CA VAL A 76 -7.65 -8.23 1.96
C VAL A 76 -8.21 -8.54 3.36
N THR A 77 -9.52 -8.78 3.48
CA THR A 77 -10.20 -8.95 4.78
C THR A 77 -9.66 -10.12 5.60
N ALA A 78 -9.31 -11.24 4.95
CA ALA A 78 -8.74 -12.39 5.65
C ALA A 78 -7.33 -12.11 6.18
N ARG A 79 -6.49 -11.44 5.37
CA ARG A 79 -5.16 -10.97 5.78
C ARG A 79 -5.24 -10.03 6.98
N ASP A 80 -6.09 -9.03 6.91
CA ASP A 80 -6.23 -7.99 7.95
C ASP A 80 -6.76 -8.58 9.27
N ARG A 81 -7.73 -9.49 9.22
CA ARG A 81 -8.16 -10.27 10.40
C ARG A 81 -7.02 -11.11 10.97
N GLY A 82 -6.18 -11.66 10.10
CA GLY A 82 -4.97 -12.37 10.50
C GLY A 82 -4.05 -11.47 11.33
N VAL A 83 -3.78 -10.24 10.88
CA VAL A 83 -2.92 -9.27 11.58
C VAL A 83 -3.44 -8.99 13.00
N GLU A 84 -4.74 -8.75 13.15
CA GLU A 84 -5.35 -8.53 14.47
C GLU A 84 -5.16 -9.75 15.39
N ARG A 85 -5.34 -10.97 14.87
CA ARG A 85 -5.22 -12.21 15.65
C ARG A 85 -3.80 -12.49 16.11
N VAL A 86 -2.79 -12.17 15.30
CA VAL A 86 -1.38 -12.42 15.67
C VAL A 86 -0.77 -11.30 16.50
N MET A 87 -1.40 -10.13 16.58
CA MET A 87 -0.83 -8.95 17.24
C MET A 87 -0.41 -9.20 18.71
N PRO A 88 -1.20 -9.90 19.57
CA PRO A 88 -0.78 -10.16 20.94
C PRO A 88 0.53 -10.95 21.04
N MET A 89 0.74 -11.89 20.12
CA MET A 89 1.97 -12.67 20.01
C MET A 89 3.12 -11.81 19.45
N MET A 90 2.86 -11.02 18.40
CA MET A 90 3.87 -10.14 17.81
C MET A 90 4.43 -9.15 18.84
N LYS A 91 3.58 -8.54 19.68
CA LYS A 91 4.03 -7.64 20.76
C LYS A 91 4.99 -8.30 21.76
N LYS A 92 4.85 -9.60 21.99
CA LYS A 92 5.68 -10.36 22.94
C LYS A 92 7.00 -10.84 22.33
N LEU A 93 6.97 -11.22 21.05
CA LEU A 93 8.06 -11.97 20.41
C LEU A 93 8.89 -11.14 19.43
N MET A 94 8.38 -10.01 18.94
CA MET A 94 9.07 -9.22 17.92
C MET A 94 9.98 -8.14 18.51
N PRO A 95 11.15 -7.89 17.89
CA PRO A 95 11.94 -6.71 18.16
C PRO A 95 11.10 -5.43 17.99
N PRO A 96 11.30 -4.41 18.84
CA PRO A 96 10.56 -3.15 18.79
C PRO A 96 10.56 -2.49 17.41
N GLU A 97 11.65 -2.63 16.65
CA GLU A 97 11.79 -2.05 15.31
C GLU A 97 10.84 -2.71 14.30
N LEU A 98 10.72 -4.04 14.33
CA LEU A 98 9.78 -4.76 13.46
C LEU A 98 8.33 -4.48 13.85
N LEU A 99 8.08 -4.28 15.14
CA LEU A 99 6.77 -3.91 15.65
C LEU A 99 6.38 -2.47 15.23
N ALA A 100 7.35 -1.55 15.20
CA ALA A 100 7.17 -0.21 14.63
C ALA A 100 6.87 -0.25 13.13
N THR A 101 7.59 -1.07 12.36
CA THR A 101 7.29 -1.29 10.93
C THR A 101 5.89 -1.84 10.71
N ALA A 102 5.44 -2.77 11.57
CA ALA A 102 4.07 -3.28 11.50
C ALA A 102 3.03 -2.17 11.79
N ALA A 103 3.32 -1.27 12.74
CA ALA A 103 2.47 -0.11 12.99
C ALA A 103 2.40 0.81 11.77
N ASP A 104 3.54 1.11 11.13
CA ASP A 104 3.58 1.93 9.92
C ASP A 104 2.79 1.28 8.76
N ALA A 105 2.89 -0.04 8.59
CA ALA A 105 2.12 -0.78 7.59
C ALA A 105 0.60 -0.75 7.84
N ILE A 106 0.18 -0.85 9.10
CA ILE A 106 -1.25 -0.73 9.46
C ILE A 106 -1.71 0.71 9.24
N GLU A 107 -0.91 1.72 9.60
CA GLU A 107 -1.23 3.13 9.33
C GLU A 107 -1.38 3.38 7.83
N LEU A 108 -0.50 2.83 7.00
CA LEU A 108 -0.61 2.92 5.55
C LEU A 108 -1.94 2.30 5.07
N ALA A 109 -2.29 1.10 5.53
CA ALA A 109 -3.54 0.45 5.15
C ALA A 109 -4.79 1.25 5.58
N VAL A 110 -4.76 1.83 6.78
CA VAL A 110 -5.83 2.71 7.30
C VAL A 110 -5.97 3.96 6.44
N LEU A 111 -4.86 4.66 6.15
CA LEU A 111 -4.88 5.88 5.35
C LEU A 111 -5.33 5.60 3.91
N SER A 112 -4.84 4.52 3.29
CA SER A 112 -5.25 4.13 1.94
C SER A 112 -6.76 3.90 1.86
N HIS A 113 -7.32 3.09 2.76
CA HIS A 113 -8.75 2.81 2.73
C HIS A 113 -9.59 4.05 3.08
N ALA A 114 -9.15 4.86 4.05
CA ALA A 114 -9.84 6.11 4.39
C ALA A 114 -9.84 7.11 3.22
N PHE A 115 -8.77 7.15 2.41
CA PHE A 115 -8.76 7.96 1.19
C PHE A 115 -9.71 7.42 0.14
N ASP A 116 -9.71 6.12 -0.11
CA ASP A 116 -10.60 5.51 -1.09
C ASP A 116 -12.06 5.77 -0.74
N LEU A 117 -12.44 5.65 0.55
CA LEU A 117 -13.79 5.99 1.02
C LEU A 117 -14.15 7.46 0.74
N ARG A 118 -13.22 8.39 0.95
CA ARG A 118 -13.47 9.82 0.67
C ARG A 118 -13.61 10.07 -0.82
N VAL A 119 -12.70 9.57 -1.64
CA VAL A 119 -12.76 9.75 -3.10
C VAL A 119 -14.02 9.08 -3.67
N ALA A 120 -14.41 7.91 -3.17
CA ALA A 120 -15.65 7.25 -3.57
C ALA A 120 -16.89 8.11 -3.24
N THR A 121 -16.94 8.74 -2.06
CA THR A 121 -18.02 9.69 -1.72
C THR A 121 -18.04 10.90 -2.65
N GLU A 122 -16.88 11.44 -3.02
CA GLU A 122 -16.84 12.57 -3.97
C GLU A 122 -17.28 12.14 -5.38
N LEU A 123 -16.95 10.91 -5.80
CA LEU A 123 -17.40 10.34 -7.08
C LEU A 123 -18.91 10.15 -7.13
N GLU A 124 -19.55 9.73 -6.03
CA GLU A 124 -21.02 9.65 -5.93
C GLU A 124 -21.70 10.98 -6.25
N ALA A 125 -21.05 12.11 -5.94
CA ALA A 125 -21.61 13.44 -6.17
C ALA A 125 -21.40 13.98 -7.58
N ILE A 126 -20.47 13.41 -8.38
CA ILE A 126 -20.05 14.02 -9.65
C ILE A 126 -20.09 13.07 -10.86
N ALA A 127 -20.24 11.78 -10.66
CA ALA A 127 -20.16 10.79 -11.73
C ALA A 127 -21.27 9.75 -11.65
N ASP A 128 -21.68 9.24 -12.81
CA ASP A 128 -22.64 8.14 -12.93
C ASP A 128 -21.95 6.79 -12.64
N PRO A 129 -22.39 6.03 -11.62
CA PRO A 129 -21.82 4.71 -11.32
C PRO A 129 -21.95 3.70 -12.46
N ALA A 130 -22.86 3.89 -13.43
CA ALA A 130 -22.98 3.04 -14.61
C ALA A 130 -21.87 3.27 -15.67
N ALA A 131 -21.29 4.48 -15.75
CA ALA A 131 -20.30 4.85 -16.77
C ALA A 131 -18.85 4.58 -16.31
N PRO A 132 -17.91 4.08 -17.13
CA PRO A 132 -16.53 3.83 -16.70
C PRO A 132 -15.86 5.06 -16.06
N LEU A 133 -15.07 4.87 -14.98
CA LEU A 133 -14.39 5.96 -14.29
C LEU A 133 -13.35 6.62 -15.21
N GLN A 134 -13.53 7.89 -15.53
CA GLN A 134 -12.58 8.65 -16.34
C GLN A 134 -11.51 9.32 -15.46
N THR A 135 -10.34 9.58 -16.05
CA THR A 135 -9.23 10.29 -15.37
C THR A 135 -9.65 11.66 -14.85
N GLN A 136 -10.52 12.38 -15.59
CA GLN A 136 -11.02 13.70 -15.20
C GLN A 136 -11.90 13.65 -13.95
N ASP A 137 -12.79 12.66 -13.85
CA ASP A 137 -13.69 12.48 -12.71
C ASP A 137 -12.87 12.06 -11.48
N TYR A 138 -11.93 11.14 -11.66
CA TYR A 138 -10.97 10.78 -10.60
C TYR A 138 -10.21 12.01 -10.10
N ALA A 139 -9.67 12.83 -11.01
CA ALA A 139 -8.87 13.99 -10.65
C ALA A 139 -9.69 15.05 -9.90
N GLU A 140 -10.94 15.28 -10.31
CA GLU A 140 -11.85 16.18 -9.60
C GLU A 140 -12.24 15.63 -8.22
N ALA A 141 -12.66 14.37 -8.12
CA ALA A 141 -12.98 13.73 -6.85
C ALA A 141 -11.79 13.70 -5.89
N TYR A 142 -10.58 13.43 -6.40
CA TYR A 142 -9.34 13.47 -5.63
C TYR A 142 -9.07 14.85 -5.03
N ARG A 143 -9.28 15.92 -5.80
CA ARG A 143 -9.13 17.29 -5.31
C ARG A 143 -10.15 17.63 -4.24
N ARG A 144 -11.42 17.26 -4.45
CA ARG A 144 -12.51 17.48 -3.48
C ARG A 144 -12.28 16.73 -2.18
N ALA A 145 -11.80 15.49 -2.26
CA ALA A 145 -11.46 14.67 -1.10
C ALA A 145 -10.38 15.31 -0.21
N GLY A 146 -9.46 16.07 -0.82
CA GLY A 146 -8.53 16.98 -0.14
C GLY A 146 -7.39 16.27 0.61
N LEU A 147 -7.08 16.76 1.82
CA LEU A 147 -6.14 16.13 2.77
C LEU A 147 -4.69 15.94 2.25
N ARG A 148 -4.19 16.90 1.47
CA ARG A 148 -2.82 16.90 0.90
C ARG A 148 -1.72 16.52 1.90
N ARG A 149 -1.81 16.98 3.16
CA ARG A 149 -0.87 16.61 4.23
C ARG A 149 -0.86 15.11 4.52
N LEU A 150 -2.04 14.50 4.68
CA LEU A 150 -2.15 13.07 4.97
C LEU A 150 -1.76 12.22 3.75
N ARG A 151 -1.95 12.74 2.53
CA ARG A 151 -1.46 12.08 1.34
C ARG A 151 0.08 12.06 1.31
N GLY A 152 0.73 13.15 1.71
CA GLY A 152 2.18 13.17 1.93
C GLY A 152 2.61 12.08 2.92
N ARG A 153 1.96 12.03 4.09
CA ARG A 153 2.20 11.00 5.11
C ARG A 153 2.05 9.57 4.57
N GLN A 154 1.02 9.31 3.77
CA GLN A 154 0.81 7.99 3.16
C GLN A 154 2.00 7.58 2.27
N VAL A 155 2.54 8.52 1.48
CA VAL A 155 3.73 8.26 0.66
C VAL A 155 4.99 8.12 1.50
N ASP A 156 5.14 8.91 2.57
CA ASP A 156 6.27 8.79 3.50
C ASP A 156 6.30 7.41 4.18
N LEU A 157 5.13 6.85 4.52
CA LEU A 157 5.00 5.51 5.09
C LEU A 157 5.47 4.43 4.11
N VAL A 158 5.17 4.56 2.81
CA VAL A 158 5.67 3.63 1.78
C VAL A 158 7.20 3.55 1.83
N VAL A 159 7.88 4.70 1.87
CA VAL A 159 9.35 4.76 1.98
C VAL A 159 9.83 4.13 3.29
N ALA A 160 9.27 4.56 4.42
CA ALA A 160 9.70 4.10 5.74
C ALA A 160 9.58 2.57 5.90
N ILE A 161 8.49 1.99 5.39
CA ILE A 161 8.27 0.55 5.37
C ILE A 161 9.32 -0.14 4.49
N GLY A 162 9.58 0.40 3.30
CA GLY A 162 10.61 -0.10 2.37
C GLY A 162 11.98 -0.21 3.03
N ASP A 163 12.45 0.89 3.63
CA ASP A 163 13.75 0.97 4.31
C ASP A 163 13.83 -0.02 5.49
N ALA A 164 12.73 -0.16 6.24
CA ALA A 164 12.68 -1.08 7.37
C ALA A 164 12.65 -2.56 6.93
N LEU A 165 11.94 -2.87 5.84
CA LEU A 165 11.88 -4.21 5.27
C LEU A 165 13.23 -4.62 4.69
N GLU A 166 13.97 -3.74 4.02
CA GLU A 166 15.32 -4.02 3.53
C GLU A 166 16.25 -4.48 4.67
N ARG A 167 16.21 -3.78 5.81
CA ARG A 167 16.98 -4.18 7.01
C ARG A 167 16.51 -5.50 7.59
N ALA A 168 15.20 -5.78 7.52
CA ALA A 168 14.63 -7.02 8.02
C ALA A 168 15.00 -8.22 7.15
N VAL A 169 14.92 -8.13 5.82
CA VAL A 169 15.19 -9.25 4.91
C VAL A 169 16.66 -9.71 4.92
N ARG A 170 17.57 -8.84 5.36
CA ARG A 170 18.99 -9.18 5.59
C ARG A 170 19.22 -10.11 6.79
N LYS A 171 18.20 -10.39 7.62
CA LYS A 171 18.31 -11.29 8.79
C LYS A 171 17.92 -12.72 8.37
N PRO A 172 18.86 -13.67 8.26
CA PRO A 172 18.57 -15.01 7.71
C PRO A 172 17.58 -15.82 8.55
N TRP A 173 17.51 -15.57 9.86
CA TRP A 173 16.60 -16.26 10.77
C TRP A 173 15.13 -15.91 10.51
N LEU A 174 14.81 -14.71 9.99
CA LEU A 174 13.43 -14.32 9.68
C LEU A 174 12.85 -15.15 8.53
N SER A 175 13.65 -15.41 7.48
CA SER A 175 13.26 -16.29 6.38
C SER A 175 12.95 -17.71 6.86
N ARG A 176 13.78 -18.24 7.77
CA ARG A 176 13.59 -19.57 8.36
C ARG A 176 12.33 -19.62 9.23
N LEU A 177 12.14 -18.60 10.09
CA LEU A 177 10.97 -18.51 10.95
C LEU A 177 9.69 -18.49 10.13
N LEU A 178 9.63 -17.65 9.08
CA LEU A 178 8.49 -17.60 8.17
C LEU A 178 8.20 -18.99 7.59
N ARG A 179 9.19 -19.68 7.03
CA ARG A 179 8.97 -21.02 6.44
C ARG A 179 8.44 -22.06 7.45
N ILE A 180 8.96 -22.04 8.68
CA ILE A 180 8.55 -22.98 9.74
C ILE A 180 7.11 -22.68 10.20
N SER A 181 6.73 -21.41 10.25
CA SER A 181 5.38 -20.98 10.66
C SER A 181 4.26 -21.34 9.68
N ARG A 182 4.59 -21.86 8.48
CA ARG A 182 3.59 -22.12 7.42
C ARG A 182 2.48 -23.09 7.82
N LEU A 183 2.82 -24.24 8.40
CA LEU A 183 1.83 -25.25 8.79
C LEU A 183 1.00 -24.79 10.01
N PRO A 184 1.62 -24.27 11.10
CA PRO A 184 0.86 -23.70 12.22
C PRO A 184 -0.06 -22.55 11.79
N ALA A 185 0.41 -21.66 10.91
CA ALA A 185 -0.40 -20.54 10.43
C ALA A 185 -1.64 -21.02 9.67
N ARG A 186 -1.49 -22.02 8.78
CA ARG A 186 -2.65 -22.61 8.08
C ARG A 186 -3.63 -23.26 9.05
N ALA A 187 -3.15 -24.05 10.01
CA ALA A 187 -3.99 -24.68 11.02
C ALA A 187 -4.75 -23.65 11.88
N ALA A 188 -4.15 -22.48 12.14
CA ALA A 188 -4.77 -21.39 12.89
C ALA A 188 -5.69 -20.46 12.05
N GLY A 189 -5.86 -20.72 10.75
CA GLY A 189 -6.63 -19.86 9.84
C GLY A 189 -5.92 -18.56 9.45
N LEU A 190 -4.59 -18.54 9.52
CA LEU A 190 -3.70 -17.40 9.20
C LEU A 190 -2.95 -17.61 7.87
N GLY A 191 -3.42 -18.52 7.02
CA GLY A 191 -2.76 -18.90 5.77
C GLY A 191 -2.52 -17.72 4.82
N ASP A 192 -3.49 -16.82 4.68
CA ASP A 192 -3.39 -15.66 3.78
C ASP A 192 -2.36 -14.65 4.27
N LEU A 193 -2.35 -14.36 5.58
CA LEU A 193 -1.33 -13.50 6.20
C LEU A 193 0.05 -14.11 6.00
N GLN A 194 0.21 -15.40 6.28
CA GLN A 194 1.46 -16.11 6.11
C GLN A 194 1.97 -16.06 4.66
N ALA A 195 1.10 -16.34 3.70
CA ALA A 195 1.46 -16.32 2.29
C ALA A 195 1.84 -14.91 1.81
N PHE A 196 1.14 -13.88 2.29
CA PHE A 196 1.47 -12.48 2.04
C PHE A 196 2.87 -12.12 2.58
N LEU A 197 3.17 -12.51 3.84
CA LEU A 197 4.48 -12.26 4.45
C LEU A 197 5.61 -12.98 3.71
N GLU A 198 5.40 -14.23 3.29
CA GLU A 198 6.38 -14.99 2.52
C GLU A 198 6.65 -14.37 1.14
N ARG A 199 5.61 -13.97 0.40
CA ARG A 199 5.76 -13.29 -0.90
C ARG A 199 6.47 -11.95 -0.75
N GLY A 200 6.08 -11.15 0.24
CA GLY A 200 6.73 -9.88 0.54
C GLY A 200 8.21 -10.07 0.87
N PHE A 201 8.53 -11.00 1.77
CA PHE A 201 9.92 -11.29 2.11
C PHE A 201 10.72 -11.75 0.88
N ALA A 202 10.17 -12.65 0.06
CA ALA A 202 10.84 -13.13 -1.15
C ALA A 202 11.07 -12.02 -2.19
N ALA A 203 10.07 -11.16 -2.41
CA ALA A 203 10.18 -10.02 -3.33
C ALA A 203 11.29 -9.05 -2.90
N PHE A 204 11.27 -8.61 -1.64
CA PHE A 204 12.29 -7.71 -1.10
C PHE A 204 13.68 -8.34 -1.02
N HIS A 205 13.78 -9.65 -0.77
CA HIS A 205 15.06 -10.36 -0.75
C HIS A 205 15.68 -10.53 -2.15
N ALA A 206 14.84 -10.65 -3.19
CA ALA A 206 15.29 -10.78 -4.58
C ALA A 206 15.69 -9.43 -5.21
N MET A 207 15.27 -8.31 -4.62
CA MET A 207 15.60 -6.97 -5.09
C MET A 207 17.01 -6.57 -4.71
N GLN A 208 17.76 -6.03 -5.67
CA GLN A 208 19.14 -5.56 -5.46
C GLN A 208 19.18 -4.27 -4.61
N ASP A 209 18.25 -3.35 -4.86
CA ASP A 209 18.15 -2.06 -4.16
C ASP A 209 16.67 -1.72 -3.89
N ALA A 210 16.18 -2.20 -2.74
CA ALA A 210 14.81 -1.93 -2.32
C ALA A 210 14.54 -0.47 -1.94
N PRO A 211 15.44 0.23 -1.23
CA PRO A 211 15.27 1.65 -0.95
C PRO A 211 15.12 2.49 -2.21
N ALA A 212 15.99 2.31 -3.21
CA ALA A 212 15.91 3.09 -4.45
C ALA A 212 14.58 2.87 -5.19
N PHE A 213 14.11 1.62 -5.25
CA PHE A 213 12.80 1.28 -5.80
C PHE A 213 11.66 2.01 -5.06
N MET A 214 11.66 1.99 -3.72
CA MET A 214 10.61 2.62 -2.91
C MET A 214 10.66 4.15 -2.99
N GLN A 215 11.85 4.74 -3.07
CA GLN A 215 12.02 6.18 -3.32
C GLN A 215 11.49 6.58 -4.69
N ALA A 216 11.71 5.76 -5.72
CA ALA A 216 11.21 6.04 -7.06
C ALA A 216 9.67 5.97 -7.12
N ILE A 217 9.05 4.99 -6.44
CA ILE A 217 7.60 4.95 -6.23
C ILE A 217 7.12 6.24 -5.57
N ALA A 218 7.75 6.62 -4.45
CA ALA A 218 7.37 7.80 -3.69
C ALA A 218 7.50 9.09 -4.50
N ALA A 219 8.57 9.24 -5.28
CA ALA A 219 8.78 10.40 -6.14
C ALA A 219 7.67 10.54 -7.20
N ARG A 220 7.34 9.45 -7.91
CA ARG A 220 6.28 9.46 -8.93
C ARG A 220 4.90 9.70 -8.33
N GLU A 221 4.58 9.09 -7.19
CA GLU A 221 3.30 9.28 -6.50
C GLU A 221 3.15 10.69 -5.90
N ARG A 222 4.24 11.30 -5.41
CA ARG A 222 4.24 12.71 -4.98
C ARG A 222 4.03 13.66 -6.16
N GLU A 223 4.69 13.39 -7.29
CA GLU A 223 4.53 14.20 -8.49
C GLU A 223 3.10 14.10 -9.06
N ALA A 224 2.55 12.88 -9.13
CA ALA A 224 1.17 12.68 -9.54
C ALA A 224 0.19 13.41 -8.61
N SER A 225 0.39 13.30 -7.28
CA SER A 225 -0.42 14.02 -6.30
C SER A 225 -0.32 15.54 -6.49
N ARG A 226 0.90 16.07 -6.68
CA ARG A 226 1.13 17.51 -6.94
C ARG A 226 0.36 17.97 -8.18
N ARG A 227 0.45 17.22 -9.29
CA ARG A 227 -0.25 17.53 -10.55
C ARG A 227 -1.77 17.45 -10.43
N LEU A 228 -2.30 16.44 -9.73
CA LEU A 228 -3.74 16.31 -9.46
C LEU A 228 -4.29 17.54 -8.75
N PHE A 229 -3.60 18.00 -7.69
CA PHE A 229 -3.99 19.21 -6.96
C PHE A 229 -3.81 20.51 -7.77
N ALA A 230 -2.82 20.54 -8.66
CA ALA A 230 -2.57 21.68 -9.55
C ALA A 230 -3.52 21.76 -10.77
N ARG A 231 -4.47 20.82 -10.91
CA ARG A 231 -5.36 20.69 -12.08
C ARG A 231 -4.59 20.52 -13.39
N ASP A 232 -3.45 19.84 -13.36
CA ASP A 232 -2.74 19.46 -14.57
C ASP A 232 -3.64 18.57 -15.45
N ALA A 233 -3.59 18.79 -16.77
CA ALA A 233 -4.38 18.01 -17.74
C ALA A 233 -3.86 16.57 -17.89
N ASP A 234 -2.58 16.32 -17.59
CA ASP A 234 -1.97 14.99 -17.62
C ASP A 234 -1.26 14.67 -16.29
N PRO A 235 -2.04 14.42 -15.21
CA PRO A 235 -1.47 14.26 -13.88
C PRO A 235 -0.63 12.99 -13.72
N PHE A 236 -0.74 12.02 -14.64
CA PHE A 236 0.00 10.76 -14.60
C PHE A 236 1.07 10.65 -15.69
N GLY A 237 1.18 11.63 -16.59
CA GLY A 237 2.17 11.60 -17.67
C GLY A 237 1.85 10.58 -18.76
N PHE A 238 0.59 10.19 -18.92
CA PHE A 238 0.14 9.17 -19.86
C PHE A 238 -0.10 9.70 -21.28
N GLY A 239 -0.18 11.03 -21.44
CA GLY A 239 -0.46 11.72 -22.70
C GLY A 239 0.77 12.28 -23.41
N LYS A 240 1.96 12.19 -22.82
CA LYS A 240 3.23 12.62 -23.45
C LYS A 240 4.11 11.40 -23.75
N PRO A 241 4.60 11.21 -24.99
CA PRO A 241 5.74 10.32 -25.22
C PRO A 241 6.92 10.86 -24.42
N GLN A 242 7.56 10.01 -23.60
CA GLN A 242 8.79 10.38 -22.91
C GLN A 242 9.82 10.79 -23.96
N ALA A 243 10.19 12.07 -23.97
CA ALA A 243 11.34 12.52 -24.74
C ALA A 243 12.58 11.80 -24.18
N ASN A 244 13.08 10.84 -24.95
CA ASN A 244 14.33 10.14 -24.69
C ASN A 244 15.42 11.14 -24.30
N SER A 245 15.86 11.13 -23.05
CA SER A 245 17.15 11.70 -22.67
C SER A 245 18.25 10.79 -23.23
N ARG A 246 18.49 10.90 -24.54
CA ARG A 246 19.76 10.48 -25.15
C ARG A 246 20.75 11.64 -25.02
N SER A 247 21.38 11.73 -23.87
CA SER A 247 22.77 12.19 -23.73
C SER A 247 23.62 10.92 -23.53
N SER A 248 24.81 10.71 -24.05
CA SER A 248 25.70 11.45 -24.94
C SER A 248 26.79 10.43 -25.30
N THR A 249 27.16 10.28 -26.57
CA THR A 249 28.49 9.77 -26.92
C THR A 249 28.89 10.32 -28.28
N ARG A 250 29.50 11.50 -28.26
CA ARG A 250 30.69 11.84 -29.04
C ARG A 250 31.56 12.73 -28.17
#